data_AF-A0AAV2QFM1-F1
#
_entry.id   AF-A0AAV2QFM1-F1
#
_cell.length_a   1.000
_cell.length_b   1.000
_cell.length_c   1.000
_cell.angle_alpha   90.00
_cell.angle_beta   90.00
_cell.angle_gamma   90.00
#
_symmetry.space_group_name_H-M   'P 1'
#
loop_
_entity.id
_entity.type
_entity.pdbx_description
1 polymer ?
#
loop_
_entity_poly.entity_id
_entity_poly.type
_entity_poly.pdbx_seq_one_letter_code
_entity_poly.pdbx_strand_id
1 'polypeptide(L)'
;MDPPHMWPEGLKREWGELDNGSWIGMLGDVFRGKKDLAINYFTVTHERAQYFDHSVSYTQDGFGFAIAIPPPLPRWQSVINPFSYHVWLGTGLVVVFAILAQLIITLGQKDHHTTIFKSAAYVTMVLVNQGVP
;
A
#
# COMPACT_ATOMS: atom_id res chain seq x y z
N MET A 1 28.98 -0.50 -25.75
CA MET A 1 27.61 -0.65 -25.21
C MET A 1 27.41 0.55 -24.33
N ASP A 2 26.78 1.59 -24.86
CA ASP A 2 26.55 2.83 -24.11
C ASP A 2 25.42 2.62 -23.10
N PRO A 3 25.52 3.18 -21.88
CA PRO A 3 24.51 3.02 -20.86
C PRO A 3 23.17 3.60 -21.35
N PRO A 4 22.03 3.06 -20.89
CA PRO A 4 20.72 3.46 -21.37
C PRO A 4 20.51 4.96 -21.12
N HIS A 5 20.31 5.70 -22.21
CA HIS A 5 19.99 7.11 -22.28
C HIS A 5 18.75 7.42 -21.43
N MET A 6 18.98 7.70 -20.15
CA MET A 6 17.90 7.82 -19.17
C MET A 6 17.29 9.24 -19.20
N TRP A 7 18.01 10.25 -19.71
CA TRP A 7 17.63 11.67 -19.61
C TRP A 7 17.84 12.37 -20.97
N PRO A 8 16.88 13.18 -21.46
CA PRO A 8 16.99 13.92 -22.72
C PRO A 8 18.29 14.75 -22.78
N GLU A 9 19.01 14.72 -23.91
CA GLU A 9 20.29 15.46 -24.05
C GLU A 9 20.17 16.96 -23.77
N GLY A 10 18.99 17.54 -24.02
CA GLY A 10 18.70 18.94 -23.73
C GLY A 10 18.88 19.29 -22.25
N LEU A 11 18.41 18.44 -21.34
CA LEU A 11 18.54 18.67 -19.89
C LEU A 11 19.99 18.64 -19.43
N LYS A 12 20.81 17.74 -19.99
CA LYS A 12 22.25 17.67 -19.70
C LYS A 12 22.95 18.98 -20.06
N ARG A 13 22.60 19.54 -21.23
CA ARG A 13 23.14 20.82 -21.72
C ARG A 13 22.61 22.04 -21.00
N GLU A 14 21.47 21.95 -20.32
CA GLU A 14 20.95 23.04 -19.49
C GLU A 14 21.58 23.02 -18.09
N TRP A 15 21.42 21.92 -17.35
CA TRP A 15 21.80 21.83 -15.93
C TRP A 15 23.30 21.68 -15.71
N GLY A 16 23.92 20.80 -16.49
CA GLY A 16 25.34 20.49 -16.42
C GLY A 16 25.64 19.12 -15.81
N GLU A 17 26.45 18.39 -16.55
CA GLU A 17 26.97 17.05 -16.29
C GLU A 17 28.43 17.03 -16.74
N LEU A 18 29.21 16.11 -16.20
CA LEU A 18 30.56 15.86 -16.68
C LEU A 18 30.47 15.00 -17.95
N ASP A 19 30.76 15.60 -19.10
CA ASP A 19 30.74 14.91 -20.40
C ASP A 19 32.17 14.83 -20.95
N ASN A 20 32.68 13.61 -21.13
CA ASN A 20 34.02 13.33 -21.66
C ASN A 20 35.15 14.14 -20.97
N GLY A 21 35.04 14.34 -19.65
CA GLY A 21 36.04 15.06 -18.84
C GLY A 21 35.90 16.59 -18.85
N SER A 22 34.85 17.14 -19.47
CA SER A 22 34.55 18.57 -19.45
C SER A 22 33.13 18.82 -18.95
N TRP A 23 32.96 19.85 -18.13
CA TRP A 23 31.65 20.26 -17.64
C TRP A 23 30.85 21.00 -18.72
N ILE A 24 29.63 20.55 -18.98
CA ILE A 24 28.68 21.21 -19.89
C ILE A 24 27.57 21.94 -19.11
N GLY A 25 26.72 22.68 -19.81
CA GLY A 25 25.59 23.43 -19.24
C GLY A 25 25.98 24.51 -18.22
N MET A 26 25.06 24.80 -17.28
CA MET A 26 25.27 25.84 -16.27
C MET A 26 26.53 25.61 -15.43
N LEU A 27 26.78 24.37 -14.98
CA LEU A 27 28.01 24.03 -14.25
C LEU A 27 29.26 24.20 -15.14
N GLY A 28 29.16 23.91 -16.43
CA GLY A 28 30.24 24.16 -17.39
C GLY A 28 30.60 25.64 -17.55
N ASP A 29 29.61 26.54 -17.53
CA ASP A 29 29.86 27.98 -17.60
C ASP A 29 30.56 28.50 -16.35
N VAL A 30 30.21 27.97 -15.18
CA VAL A 30 30.91 28.27 -13.92
C VAL A 30 32.33 27.72 -13.96
N PHE A 31 32.51 26.47 -14.39
CA PHE A 31 33.82 25.82 -14.48
C PHE A 31 34.80 26.57 -15.40
N ARG A 32 34.29 27.14 -16.50
CA ARG A 32 35.09 27.94 -17.45
C ARG A 32 35.27 29.40 -17.03
N GLY A 33 34.77 29.81 -15.86
CA GLY A 33 34.83 31.19 -15.39
C GLY A 33 34.00 32.18 -16.22
N LYS A 34 33.00 31.70 -16.97
CA LYS A 34 32.05 32.57 -17.69
C LYS A 34 30.98 33.14 -16.76
N LYS A 35 30.73 32.47 -15.63
CA LYS A 35 29.80 32.85 -14.58
C LYS A 35 30.46 32.57 -13.24
N ASP A 36 30.20 33.42 -12.25
CA ASP A 36 30.81 33.26 -10.92
C ASP A 36 29.98 32.38 -9.97
N LEU A 37 28.67 32.26 -10.23
CA LEU A 37 27.73 31.54 -9.37
C LEU A 37 26.59 30.91 -10.20
N ALA A 38 26.18 29.70 -9.82
CA ALA A 38 24.97 29.07 -10.31
C ALA A 38 24.04 28.75 -9.14
N ILE A 39 22.81 29.27 -9.20
CA ILE A 39 21.76 29.00 -8.20
C ILE A 39 20.69 28.16 -8.87
N ASN A 40 20.60 26.89 -8.48
CA ASN A 40 19.54 25.99 -8.93
C ASN A 40 19.42 24.80 -7.97
N TYR A 41 18.46 23.92 -8.25
CA TYR A 41 18.26 22.66 -7.56
C TYR A 41 19.37 21.64 -7.91
N PHE A 42 20.54 21.79 -7.30
CA PHE A 42 21.65 20.86 -7.45
C PHE A 42 21.69 19.87 -6.28
N THR A 43 21.60 18.59 -6.61
CA THR A 43 21.94 17.54 -5.65
C THR A 43 23.45 17.51 -5.43
N VAL A 44 23.86 17.58 -4.17
CA VAL A 44 25.26 17.40 -3.75
C VAL A 44 25.64 15.95 -3.98
N THR A 45 26.37 15.71 -5.06
CA THR A 45 26.95 14.40 -5.39
C THR A 45 28.45 14.45 -5.20
N HIS A 46 29.09 13.29 -4.95
CA HIS A 46 30.54 13.24 -4.77
C HIS A 46 31.30 13.78 -5.99
N GLU A 47 30.85 13.43 -7.20
CA GLU A 47 31.45 13.92 -8.45
C GLU A 47 31.41 15.45 -8.56
N ARG A 48 30.29 16.11 -8.22
CA ARG A 48 30.18 17.57 -8.29
C ARG A 48 31.01 18.27 -7.20
N ALA A 49 31.02 17.70 -5.99
CA ALA A 49 31.77 18.23 -4.86
C ALA A 49 33.31 18.16 -5.05
N GLN A 50 33.80 17.41 -6.04
CA GLN A 50 35.22 17.39 -6.41
C GLN A 50 35.65 18.62 -7.23
N TYR A 51 34.72 19.26 -7.95
CA TYR A 51 35.03 20.37 -8.87
C TYR A 51 34.40 21.70 -8.46
N PHE A 52 33.34 21.67 -7.64
CA PHE A 52 32.59 22.85 -7.23
C PHE A 52 32.38 22.88 -5.72
N ASP A 53 32.53 24.06 -5.15
CA ASP A 53 32.12 24.34 -3.77
C ASP A 53 30.61 24.60 -3.73
N HIS A 54 29.94 24.03 -2.73
CA HIS A 54 28.52 24.19 -2.52
C HIS A 54 28.26 24.92 -1.19
N SER A 55 27.23 25.76 -1.14
CA SER A 55 26.73 26.30 0.11
C SER A 55 26.09 25.19 0.96
N VAL A 56 25.77 25.51 2.22
CA VAL A 56 24.86 24.69 3.02
C VAL A 56 23.54 24.46 2.27
N SER A 57 23.05 23.22 2.31
CA SER A 57 21.77 22.84 1.69
C SER A 57 20.61 23.60 2.31
N TYR A 58 19.82 24.28 1.48
CA TYR A 58 18.61 24.98 1.92
C TYR A 58 17.41 24.03 2.13
N THR A 59 17.31 22.97 1.33
CA THR A 59 16.27 21.93 1.43
C THR A 59 16.89 20.54 1.36
N GLN A 60 16.18 19.56 1.90
CA GLN A 60 16.47 18.14 1.74
C GLN A 60 15.29 17.48 1.05
N ASP A 61 15.53 16.96 -0.13
CA ASP A 61 14.52 16.37 -0.99
C ASP A 61 14.88 14.91 -1.26
N GLY A 62 13.85 14.09 -1.50
CA GLY A 62 13.99 12.66 -1.76
C GLY A 62 13.39 12.26 -3.10
N PHE A 63 13.84 11.13 -3.64
CA PHE A 63 13.24 10.54 -4.84
C PHE A 63 12.07 9.64 -4.43
N GLY A 64 10.94 9.80 -5.12
CA GLY A 64 9.77 8.95 -4.95
C GLY A 64 9.18 8.58 -6.31
N PHE A 65 8.40 7.49 -6.33
CA PHE A 65 7.65 7.11 -7.52
C PHE A 65 6.26 7.73 -7.47
N ALA A 66 5.90 8.45 -8.52
CA ALA A 66 4.51 8.85 -8.75
C ALA A 66 3.77 7.68 -9.42
N ILE A 67 2.87 7.04 -8.68
CA ILE A 67 2.00 5.98 -9.19
C ILE A 67 0.54 6.37 -9.06
N ALA A 68 -0.31 5.86 -9.94
CA ALA A 68 -1.75 6.03 -9.82
C ALA A 68 -2.27 5.32 -8.55
N ILE A 69 -3.23 5.94 -7.88
CA ILE A 69 -3.92 5.33 -6.75
C ILE A 69 -4.72 4.12 -7.28
N PRO A 70 -4.61 2.93 -6.65
CA PRO A 70 -5.37 1.77 -7.08
C PRO A 70 -6.87 2.01 -6.95
N PRO A 71 -7.71 1.39 -7.80
CA PRO A 71 -9.15 1.49 -7.68
C PRO A 71 -9.62 0.96 -6.32
N PRO A 72 -10.74 1.48 -5.77
CA PRO A 72 -11.26 1.00 -4.51
C PRO A 72 -11.67 -0.47 -4.60
N LEU A 73 -11.53 -1.18 -3.48
CA LEU A 73 -11.96 -2.57 -3.38
C LEU A 73 -13.47 -2.70 -3.70
N PRO A 74 -13.91 -3.83 -4.28
CA PRO A 74 -15.32 -4.12 -4.48
C PRO A 74 -16.13 -3.99 -3.18
N ARG A 75 -17.33 -3.38 -3.26
CA ARG A 75 -18.17 -3.08 -2.08
C ARG A 75 -18.50 -4.29 -1.20
N TRP A 76 -18.57 -5.49 -1.77
CA TRP A 76 -18.85 -6.72 -1.01
C TRP A 76 -17.70 -7.12 -0.08
N GLN A 77 -16.46 -6.76 -0.43
CA GLN A 77 -15.30 -7.04 0.42
C GLN A 77 -15.36 -6.22 1.72
N SER A 78 -15.98 -5.04 1.70
CA SER A 78 -16.20 -4.22 2.90
C SER A 78 -17.05 -4.92 3.97
N VAL A 79 -17.86 -5.91 3.61
CA VAL A 79 -18.69 -6.68 4.55
C VAL A 79 -17.87 -7.77 5.26
N ILE A 80 -16.88 -8.36 4.58
CA ILE A 80 -16.10 -9.49 5.11
C ILE A 80 -14.82 -9.00 5.80
N ASN A 81 -14.21 -7.93 5.29
CA ASN A 81 -12.95 -7.37 5.80
C ASN A 81 -12.93 -6.94 7.28
N PRO A 82 -14.03 -6.52 7.94
CA PRO A 82 -13.96 -6.18 9.37
C PRO A 82 -13.68 -7.38 10.27
N PHE A 83 -13.88 -8.62 9.80
CA PHE A 83 -13.71 -9.82 10.61
C PHE A 83 -12.54 -10.68 10.09
N SER A 84 -11.61 -11.02 10.98
CA SER A 84 -10.53 -11.95 10.69
C SER A 84 -11.07 -13.36 10.42
N TYR A 85 -10.32 -14.16 9.66
CA TYR A 85 -10.61 -15.58 9.42
C TYR A 85 -10.87 -16.36 10.73
N HIS A 86 -10.15 -16.04 11.81
CA HIS A 86 -10.33 -16.65 13.12
C HIS A 86 -11.72 -16.39 13.71
N VAL A 87 -12.30 -15.20 13.46
CA VAL A 87 -13.65 -14.86 13.92
C VAL A 87 -14.69 -15.67 13.16
N TRP A 88 -14.54 -15.81 11.84
CA TRP A 88 -15.42 -16.65 11.03
C TRP A 88 -15.40 -18.12 11.47
N LEU A 89 -14.21 -18.67 11.74
CA LEU A 89 -14.07 -20.01 12.30
C LEU A 89 -14.71 -20.13 13.68
N GLY A 90 -14.45 -19.18 14.58
CA GLY A 90 -15.03 -19.16 15.91
C GLY A 90 -16.56 -19.13 15.88
N THR A 91 -17.14 -18.23 15.08
CA THR A 91 -18.60 -18.14 14.89
C THR A 91 -19.16 -19.46 14.35
N GLY A 92 -18.53 -20.05 13.34
CA GLY A 92 -18.96 -21.34 12.79
C GLY A 92 -18.94 -22.47 13.82
N LEU A 93 -17.90 -22.54 14.65
CA LEU A 93 -17.81 -23.53 15.74
C LEU A 93 -18.94 -23.34 16.76
N VAL A 94 -19.19 -22.09 17.18
CA VAL A 94 -20.29 -21.77 18.13
C VAL A 94 -21.64 -22.21 17.56
N VAL A 95 -21.92 -21.95 16.27
CA VAL A 95 -23.17 -22.40 15.62
C VAL A 95 -23.29 -23.92 15.65
N VAL A 96 -22.22 -24.64 15.30
CA VAL A 96 -22.21 -26.12 15.33
C VAL A 96 -22.47 -26.65 16.73
N PHE A 97 -21.78 -26.12 17.75
CA PHE A 97 -21.99 -26.52 19.15
C PHE A 97 -23.43 -26.24 19.62
N ALA A 98 -24.01 -25.11 19.24
CA ALA A 98 -25.39 -24.78 19.59
C ALA A 98 -26.41 -25.76 18.96
N ILE A 99 -26.22 -26.13 17.69
CA ILE A 99 -27.07 -27.13 17.02
C ILE A 99 -26.94 -28.50 17.70
N LEU A 100 -25.72 -28.92 18.03
CA LEU A 100 -25.47 -30.19 18.72
C LEU A 100 -26.11 -30.21 20.12
N ALA A 101 -25.96 -29.13 20.88
CA ALA A 101 -26.59 -29.01 22.19
C ALA A 101 -28.12 -29.12 22.09
N GLN A 102 -28.73 -28.41 21.13
CA GLN A 102 -30.17 -28.48 20.91
C GLN A 102 -30.62 -29.89 20.48
N LEU A 103 -29.83 -30.58 19.66
CA LEU A 103 -30.13 -31.94 19.23
C LEU A 103 -30.10 -32.92 20.42
N ILE A 104 -29.10 -32.82 21.32
CA ILE A 104 -29.01 -33.64 22.53
C ILE A 104 -30.24 -33.42 23.43
N ILE A 105 -30.64 -32.15 23.64
CA ILE A 105 -31.83 -31.81 24.45
C ILE A 105 -33.09 -32.44 23.85
N THR A 106 -33.27 -32.33 22.52
CA THR A 106 -34.46 -32.90 21.86
C THR A 106 -34.50 -34.43 21.88
N LEU A 107 -33.35 -35.10 21.82
CA LEU A 107 -33.28 -36.56 21.97
C LEU A 107 -33.69 -37.04 23.37
N GLY A 108 -33.52 -36.19 24.40
CA GLY A 108 -33.97 -36.46 25.76
C GLY A 108 -35.46 -36.18 26.00
N GLN A 109 -36.14 -35.45 25.11
CA GLN A 109 -37.57 -35.15 25.25
C GLN A 109 -38.42 -36.14 24.45
N LYS A 110 -39.42 -36.74 25.12
CA LYS A 110 -40.28 -37.81 24.58
C LYS A 110 -41.37 -37.31 23.61
N ASP A 111 -41.58 -35.99 23.51
CA ASP A 111 -42.54 -35.35 22.62
C ASP A 111 -41.89 -34.97 21.28
N HIS A 112 -42.13 -35.80 20.28
CA HIS A 112 -41.47 -35.75 18.98
C HIS A 112 -42.16 -34.80 17.99
N HIS A 113 -41.90 -33.49 18.08
CA HIS A 113 -42.31 -32.52 17.04
C HIS A 113 -41.18 -31.62 16.48
N THR A 114 -39.96 -31.74 17.00
CA THR A 114 -38.77 -31.00 16.56
C THR A 114 -37.86 -31.84 15.66
N THR A 115 -37.96 -31.64 14.35
CA THR A 115 -37.02 -32.21 13.35
C THR A 115 -35.68 -31.46 13.40
N ILE A 116 -34.58 -32.08 12.99
CA ILE A 116 -33.23 -31.47 12.88
C ILE A 116 -33.27 -30.12 12.14
N PHE A 117 -34.13 -30.00 11.13
CA PHE A 117 -34.33 -28.76 10.39
C PHE A 117 -34.84 -27.60 11.28
N LYS A 118 -35.74 -27.91 12.23
CA LYS A 118 -36.30 -26.91 13.15
C LYS A 118 -35.29 -26.45 14.19
N SER A 119 -34.42 -27.35 14.70
CA SER A 119 -33.35 -26.95 15.63
C SER A 119 -32.28 -26.10 14.93
N ALA A 120 -31.89 -26.46 13.71
CA ALA A 120 -31.00 -25.64 12.90
C ALA A 120 -31.61 -24.26 12.59
N ALA A 121 -32.89 -24.21 12.21
CA ALA A 121 -33.62 -22.96 11.97
C ALA A 121 -33.74 -22.09 13.23
N TYR A 122 -33.97 -22.70 14.39
CA TYR A 122 -34.05 -21.98 15.67
C TYR A 122 -32.72 -21.31 16.03
N VAL A 123 -31.60 -22.04 15.93
CA VAL A 123 -30.26 -21.49 16.23
C VAL A 123 -29.92 -20.33 15.28
N THR A 124 -30.21 -20.47 13.98
CA THR A 124 -29.96 -19.37 13.03
C THR A 124 -30.90 -18.18 13.25
N MET A 125 -32.16 -18.39 13.60
CA MET A 125 -33.10 -17.31 13.94
C MET A 125 -32.61 -16.52 15.16
N VAL A 126 -32.18 -17.20 16.22
CA VAL A 126 -31.62 -16.57 17.42
C VAL A 126 -30.35 -15.78 17.09
N LEU A 127 -29.45 -16.33 16.26
CA LEU A 127 -28.22 -15.64 15.85
C LEU A 127 -28.49 -14.38 15.02
N VAL A 128 -29.50 -14.41 14.16
CA VAL A 128 -29.90 -13.26 13.34
C VAL A 128 -30.81 -12.31 14.14
N ASN A 129 -31.08 -12.61 15.41
CA ASN A 129 -32.01 -11.87 16.27
C ASN A 129 -33.38 -11.67 15.61
N GLN A 130 -33.82 -12.67 14.84
CA GLN A 130 -35.17 -12.72 14.30
C GLN A 130 -36.05 -13.41 15.33
N GLY A 131 -37.15 -12.76 15.72
CA GLY A 131 -38.06 -13.26 16.75
C GLY A 131 -38.47 -14.71 16.48
N VAL A 132 -38.42 -15.53 17.52
CA VAL A 132 -38.90 -16.92 17.46
C VAL A 132 -40.43 -16.87 17.42
N PRO A 133 -41.09 -17.43 16.38
CA PRO A 133 -42.55 -17.49 16.31
C PRO A 133 -43.15 -18.48 17.31
#